data_AF-A0A511JQV5-F1
#
_entry.id   AF-A0A511JQV5-F1
#
_cell.length_a   1.000
_cell.length_b   1.000
_cell.length_c   1.000
_cell.angle_alpha   90.00
_cell.angle_beta   90.00
_cell.angle_gamma   90.00
#
_symmetry.space_group_name_H-M   'P 1'
#
loop_
_entity.id
_entity.type
_entity.pdbx_description
1 polymer ?
#
loop_
_entity_poly.entity_id
_entity_poly.type
_entity_poly.pdbx_seq_one_letter_code
_entity_poly.pdbx_strand_id
1 'polypeptide(L)' 'MTEHDATPPVPEDTQPVRDLLAEHVPLALIVDLATPEATSAEILEAEGLPDEAWWEKDPKTSDGGGA' A
#
# COMPACT_ATOMS: atom_id res chain seq x y z
N MET A 1 -34.80 -14.02 -21.04
CA MET A 1 -34.26 -13.46 -19.79
C MET A 1 -33.06 -12.65 -20.21
N THR A 2 -33.16 -11.32 -20.12
CA THR A 2 -32.05 -10.43 -20.47
C THR A 2 -31.19 -10.31 -19.22
N GLU A 3 -30.23 -11.22 -19.09
CA GLU A 3 -29.27 -11.19 -18.01
C GLU A 3 -28.31 -10.01 -18.21
N HIS A 4 -28.34 -9.15 -17.19
CA HIS A 4 -27.60 -7.92 -16.99
C HIS A 4 -26.18 -7.92 -17.57
N ASP A 5 -25.98 -7.21 -18.69
CA ASP A 5 -24.73 -6.52 -18.98
C ASP A 5 -24.62 -5.35 -17.97
N ALA A 6 -24.25 -5.68 -16.74
CA ALA A 6 -23.82 -4.69 -15.78
C ALA A 6 -22.30 -4.64 -15.87
N THR A 7 -21.79 -3.95 -16.90
CA THR A 7 -20.39 -3.52 -16.90
C THR A 7 -20.16 -2.76 -15.58
N PRO A 8 -19.29 -3.25 -14.67
CA PRO A 8 -19.01 -2.54 -13.43
C PRO A 8 -18.50 -1.13 -13.78
N PRO A 9 -18.83 -0.10 -12.99
CA PRO A 9 -18.37 1.26 -13.28
C PRO A 9 -16.85 1.24 -13.39
N VAL A 10 -16.32 1.64 -14.55
CA VAL A 10 -14.88 1.75 -14.75
C VAL A 10 -14.39 2.82 -13.77
N PRO A 11 -13.46 2.51 -12.86
CA PRO A 11 -12.93 3.52 -11.95
C PRO A 11 -12.35 4.67 -12.78
N GLU A 12 -12.71 5.91 -12.44
CA GLU A 12 -12.43 7.10 -13.26
C GLU A 12 -10.93 7.37 -13.47
N ASP A 13 -10.05 6.74 -12.69
CA ASP A 13 -8.60 6.87 -12.82
C ASP A 13 -7.89 5.51 -12.98
N THR A 14 -8.00 4.93 -14.18
CA THR A 14 -7.23 3.73 -14.56
C THR A 14 -5.81 4.06 -15.05
N GLN A 15 -5.38 5.33 -15.06
CA GLN A 15 -4.06 5.69 -15.59
C GLN A 15 -2.92 5.00 -14.84
N PRO A 16 -2.90 4.96 -13.49
CA PRO A 16 -1.84 4.28 -12.74
C PRO A 16 -1.73 2.79 -13.08
N VAL A 17 -2.87 2.11 -13.29
CA VAL A 17 -2.92 0.69 -13.69
C VAL A 17 -2.30 0.50 -15.08
N ARG A 18 -2.59 1.40 -16.02
CA ARG A 18 -2.04 1.36 -17.38
C ARG A 18 -0.54 1.62 -17.40
N ASP A 19 -0.06 2.56 -16.58
CA ASP A 19 1.36 2.88 -16.46
C ASP A 19 2.14 1.68 -15.91
N LEU A 20 1.64 1.02 -14.87
CA LEU A 20 2.26 -0.18 -14.31
C LEU A 20 2.30 -1.36 -15.30
N LEU A 21 1.24 -1.53 -16.10
CA LEU A 21 1.24 -2.53 -17.18
C LEU A 21 2.29 -2.21 -18.26
N ALA A 22 2.49 -0.94 -18.61
CA ALA A 22 3.52 -0.51 -19.55
C ALA A 22 4.94 -0.75 -19.01
N GLU A 23 5.13 -0.61 -17.71
CA GLU A 23 6.37 -0.95 -17.00
C GLU A 23 6.54 -2.46 -16.76
N HIS A 24 5.68 -3.30 -17.35
CA HIS A 24 5.71 -4.77 -17.24
C HIS A 24 5.58 -5.29 -15.80
N VAL A 25 4.89 -4.54 -14.94
CA VAL A 25 4.56 -4.99 -13.59
C VAL A 25 3.58 -6.17 -13.69
N PRO A 26 3.84 -7.29 -13.00
CA PRO A 26 2.94 -8.43 -12.98
C PRO A 26 1.51 -8.07 -12.58
N LEU A 27 0.52 -8.58 -13.34
CA LEU A 27 -0.90 -8.28 -13.10
C LEU A 27 -1.34 -8.60 -11.66
N ALA A 28 -0.80 -9.66 -11.05
CA ALA A 28 -1.07 -10.02 -9.67
C ALA A 28 -0.74 -8.87 -8.69
N LEU A 29 0.43 -8.24 -8.85
CA LEU A 29 0.85 -7.13 -8.00
C LEU A 29 0.02 -5.86 -8.23
N ILE A 30 -0.42 -5.63 -9.47
CA ILE A 30 -1.29 -4.48 -9.78
C ILE A 30 -2.64 -4.62 -9.09
N VAL A 31 -3.20 -5.84 -9.03
CA VAL A 31 -4.45 -6.12 -8.31
C VAL A 31 -4.30 -5.83 -6.81
N ASP A 32 -3.19 -6.28 -6.21
CA ASP A 32 -2.89 -6.05 -4.79
C ASP A 32 -2.79 -4.54 -4.48
N LEU A 33 -2.18 -3.75 -5.38
CA LEU A 33 -2.02 -2.31 -5.21
C LEU A 33 -3.31 -1.51 -5.49
N ALA A 34 -4.11 -1.95 -6.46
CA ALA A 34 -5.36 -1.29 -6.83
C ALA A 34 -6.48 -1.51 -5.80
N THR A 35 -6.34 -2.55 -4.96
CA THR A 35 -7.32 -2.89 -3.93
C THR A 35 -6.62 -3.00 -2.57
N PRO A 36 -6.20 -1.86 -1.98
CA PRO A 36 -5.59 -1.89 -0.65
C PRO A 36 -6.58 -2.44 0.37
N GLU A 37 -6.16 -3.47 1.11
CA GLU A 37 -7.00 -4.15 2.12
C GLU A 37 -7.36 -3.21 3.30
N ALA A 38 -6.43 -2.34 3.69
CA ALA A 38 -6.64 -1.28 4.68
C ALA A 38 -5.67 -0.12 4.45
N THR A 39 -6.08 1.10 4.82
CA THR A 39 -5.19 2.26 4.86
C THR A 39 -4.34 2.26 6.12
N SER A 40 -3.19 2.93 6.08
CA SER A 40 -2.33 3.08 7.27
C SER A 40 -3.05 3.73 8.45
N ALA A 41 -4.05 4.60 8.20
CA ALA A 41 -4.84 5.23 9.25
C ALA A 41 -5.77 4.23 9.95
N GLU A 42 -6.44 3.36 9.20
CA GLU A 42 -7.31 2.30 9.75
C GLU A 42 -6.49 1.28 10.56
N ILE A 43 -5.30 0.92 10.08
CA ILE A 43 -4.38 0.02 10.79
C ILE A 43 -3.97 0.64 12.14
N LEU A 44 -3.58 1.92 12.14
CA LEU A 44 -3.21 2.64 13.37
C LEU A 44 -4.36 2.75 14.36
N GLU A 45 -5.59 2.93 13.90
CA GLU A 45 -6.77 2.93 14.76
C GLU A 45 -7.05 1.55 15.38
N ALA A 46 -6.87 0.48 14.60
CA ALA A 46 -7.13 -0.89 15.04
C ALA A 46 -6.04 -1.45 15.97
N GLU A 47 -4.76 -1.20 15.66
CA GLU A 47 -3.61 -1.80 16.35
C GLU A 47 -2.92 -0.85 17.35
N GLY A 48 -3.06 0.46 17.15
CA GLY A 48 -2.35 1.46 17.93
C GLY A 48 -0.89 1.65 17.52
N LEU A 49 -0.14 2.37 18.35
CA LEU A 49 1.31 2.51 18.19
C LEU A 49 2.03 1.30 18.81
N PRO A 50 3.18 0.88 18.27
CA PRO A 50 4.01 -0.14 18.90
C PRO A 50 4.52 0.35 20.27
N ASP A 51 4.73 -0.59 21.20
CA ASP A 51 5.27 -0.29 22.54
C ASP A 51 6.68 0.32 22.47
N GLU A 52 7.47 -0.07 21.47
CA GLU A 52 8.83 0.43 21.22
C GLU A 52 8.92 1.03 19.80
N ALA A 53 9.11 2.34 19.74
CA ALA A 53 9.25 3.08 18.50
C ALA A 53 10.68 2.94 17.92
N TRP A 54 10.90 1.92 17.07
CA TRP A 54 12.20 1.65 16.45
C TRP A 54 12.78 2.81 15.61
N TRP A 55 11.93 3.77 15.20
CA TRP A 55 12.33 4.97 14.45
C TRP A 55 12.84 6.11 15.35
N GLU A 56 12.59 6.04 16.65
CA GLU A 56 13.19 6.96 17.60
C GLU A 56 14.65 6.55 17.80
N LYS A 57 15.57 7.38 17.32
CA LYS A 57 16.97 7.18 17.64
C LYS A 57 17.14 7.40 19.13
N ASP A 58 17.36 6.31 19.86
CA ASP A 58 17.86 6.39 21.22
C ASP A 58 19.07 7.33 21.23
N PRO A 59 19.05 8.42 22.01
CA PRO A 59 20.18 9.34 22.10
C PRO A 59 21.44 8.66 22.65
N LYS A 60 21.33 7.42 23.14
CA LYS A 60 22.44 6.60 23.67
C LYS A 60 23.00 5.57 22.69
N THR A 61 22.38 5.36 21.53
CA THR A 61 22.87 4.39 20.52
C THR A 61 23.69 5.07 19.41
N SER A 62 23.98 6.36 19.56
CA SER A 62 25.05 7.03 18.82
C SER A 62 26.41 6.66 19.43
N ASP A 63 26.71 5.37 19.55
CA ASP A 63 28.03 4.92 20.02
C ASP A 63 28.97 4.69 18.83
N GLY A 64 30.23 5.05 19.07
CA GLY A 64 31.26 5.25 18.07
C GLY A 64 31.62 4.01 17.28
N GLY A 65 32.08 4.26 16.05
CA GLY A 65 32.75 3.28 15.22
C GLY A 65 33.59 3.97 14.14
N GLY A 66 34.91 4.01 14.34
CA GLY A 66 35.87 4.34 13.29
C GLY A 66 37.18 4.91 13.83
N ALA A 67 38.23 4.09 13.79
CA ALA A 67 39.58 4.28 14.34
C ALA A 67 40.37 5.49 13.83
#